data_AF-A0A920GIK3-F1
#
_entry.id   AF-A0A920GIK3-F1
#
_cell.length_a   1.000
_cell.length_b   1.000
_cell.length_c   1.000
_cell.angle_alpha   90.00
_cell.angle_beta   90.00
_cell.angle_gamma   90.00
#
_symmetry.space_group_name_H-M   'P 1'
#
loop_
_entity.id
_entity.type
_entity.pdbx_description
1 polymer ?
#
loop_
_entity_poly.entity_id
_entity_poly.type
_entity_poly.pdbx_seq_one_letter_code
_entity_poly.pdbx_strand_id
1 'polypeptide(L)' 'MAVLVGFIPGCGPQIIITSTYLMGIIPLSAQIGNAISNDGDALFPVLAISPKVGLIATLYSAVPAIIVSYGYLLIFE' A
#
# COMPACT_ATOMS: atom_id res chain seq x y z
N MET A 1 3.05 6.50 6.46
CA MET A 1 2.33 5.37 7.10
C MET A 1 1.45 4.57 6.15
N ALA A 2 0.72 5.19 5.20
CA ALA A 2 -0.25 4.48 4.35
C ALA A 2 0.34 3.33 3.49
N VAL A 3 1.61 3.41 3.10
CA VAL A 3 2.37 2.31 2.46
C VAL A 3 2.42 1.07 3.35
N LEU A 4 2.65 1.23 4.65
CA LEU A 4 2.72 0.09 5.60
C LEU A 4 1.35 -0.59 5.76
N VAL A 5 0.26 0.18 5.62
CA VAL A 5 -1.10 -0.36 5.66
C VAL A 5 -1.37 -1.23 4.42
N GLY A 6 -0.72 -0.94 3.29
CA GLY A 6 -0.83 -1.75 2.07
C GLY A 6 -0.18 -3.14 2.20
N PHE A 7 0.71 -3.33 3.18
CA PHE A 7 1.33 -4.64 3.43
C PHE A 7 0.36 -5.64 4.08
N ILE A 8 -0.77 -5.15 4.60
CA ILE A 8 -1.79 -6.01 5.18
C ILE A 8 -2.60 -6.60 4.01
N PRO A 9 -2.59 -7.93 3.84
CA PRO A 9 -3.28 -8.57 2.73
C PRO A 9 -4.79 -8.31 2.78
N GLY A 10 -5.38 -8.16 1.59
CA GLY A 10 -6.81 -8.06 1.37
C GLY A 10 -7.34 -6.66 1.01
N CYS A 11 -8.62 -6.60 0.67
CA CYS A 11 -9.28 -5.37 0.24
C CYS A 11 -9.66 -4.43 1.40
N GLY A 12 -9.84 -4.96 2.62
CA GLY A 12 -10.28 -4.20 3.79
C GLY A 12 -9.38 -2.98 4.12
N PRO A 13 -8.07 -3.17 4.29
CA PRO A 13 -7.13 -2.06 4.52
C PRO A 13 -7.20 -0.98 3.45
N GLN A 14 -7.34 -1.37 2.18
CA GLN A 14 -7.43 -0.42 1.06
C GLN A 14 -8.75 0.35 1.04
N ILE A 15 -9.86 -0.30 1.38
CA ILE A 15 -11.16 0.37 1.50
C ILE A 15 -11.07 1.45 2.59
N ILE A 16 -10.48 1.15 3.74
CA ILE A 16 -10.34 2.10 4.84
C ILE A 16 -9.53 3.34 4.41
N ILE A 17 -8.37 3.13 3.75
CA ILE A 17 -7.52 4.22 3.23
C ILE A 17 -8.27 5.04 2.19
N THR A 18 -8.96 4.37 1.25
CA THR A 18 -9.75 5.07 0.23
C THR A 18 -10.88 5.88 0.84
N SER A 19 -11.58 5.34 1.84
CA SER A 19 -12.62 6.07 2.56
C SER A 19 -12.06 7.28 3.31
N THR A 20 -10.92 7.14 3.99
CA THR A 20 -10.28 8.28 4.67
C THR A 20 -9.79 9.35 3.69
N TYR A 21 -9.35 8.96 2.50
CA TYR A 21 -9.01 9.90 1.43
C TYR A 21 -10.25 10.64 0.92
N LEU A 22 -11.35 9.93 0.66
CA LEU A 22 -12.62 10.53 0.22
C LEU A 22 -13.22 11.47 1.28
N MET A 23 -12.99 11.19 2.56
CA MET A 23 -13.37 12.06 3.67
C MET A 23 -12.44 13.27 3.86
N GLY A 24 -11.34 13.38 3.09
CA GLY A 24 -10.37 14.46 3.20
C GLY A 24 -9.45 14.37 4.42
N ILE A 25 -9.40 13.21 5.09
CA ILE A 25 -8.60 13.00 6.31
C ILE A 25 -7.13 12.74 5.95
N ILE A 26 -6.87 12.05 4.84
CA ILE A 26 -5.52 11.77 4.34
C ILE A 26 -5.32 12.39 2.94
N PRO A 27 -4.08 12.78 2.60
CA PRO A 27 -3.76 13.31 1.29
C PRO A 27 -3.78 12.25 0.17
N LEU A 28 -3.78 12.70 -1.10
CA LEU A 28 -3.72 11.83 -2.27
C LEU A 28 -2.38 11.09 -2.33
N SER A 29 -1.27 11.71 -1.89
CA SER A 29 0.02 11.02 -1.77
C SER A 29 -0.05 9.75 -0.91
N ALA A 30 -0.84 9.78 0.17
CA ALA A 30 -1.03 8.64 1.06
C ALA A 30 -1.85 7.53 0.38
N GLN A 31 -2.90 7.90 -0.35
CA GLN A 31 -3.70 6.96 -1.15
C GLN A 31 -2.87 6.29 -2.25
N ILE A 32 -2.04 7.06 -2.97
CA ILE A 32 -1.13 6.54 -4.01
C ILE A 32 -0.14 5.54 -3.40
N GLY A 33 0.47 5.90 -2.27
CA GLY A 33 1.40 5.02 -1.56
C GLY A 33 0.75 3.70 -1.16
N ASN A 34 -0.46 3.75 -0.59
CA ASN A 34 -1.21 2.55 -0.23
C ASN A 34 -1.52 1.68 -1.46
N ALA A 35 -2.02 2.29 -2.54
CA ALA A 35 -2.44 1.58 -3.74
C ALA A 35 -1.29 0.85 -4.46
N ILE A 36 -0.09 1.40 -4.46
CA ILE A 36 1.09 0.76 -5.09
C ILE A 36 1.63 -0.37 -4.21
N SER A 37 1.62 -0.19 -2.89
CA SER A 37 2.16 -1.16 -1.94
C SER A 37 1.25 -2.36 -1.64
N ASN A 38 0.03 -2.36 -2.16
CA ASN A 38 -0.97 -3.38 -1.84
C ASN A 38 -0.93 -4.52 -2.85
N ASP A 39 -0.47 -5.69 -2.39
CA ASP A 39 -0.41 -6.92 -3.19
C ASP A 39 -1.78 -7.67 -3.24
N GLY A 40 -2.76 -7.22 -2.46
CA GLY A 40 -4.14 -7.69 -2.47
C GLY A 40 -4.35 -9.10 -1.90
N ASP A 41 -5.40 -9.77 -2.37
CA ASP A 41 -5.76 -11.13 -1.93
C ASP A 41 -4.75 -12.19 -2.41
N ALA A 42 -3.96 -11.87 -3.44
CA ALA A 42 -2.91 -12.76 -3.95
C ALA A 42 -1.80 -13.02 -2.91
N LEU A 43 -1.66 -12.16 -1.91
CA LEU A 43 -0.70 -12.32 -0.84
C LEU A 43 -1.13 -13.40 0.17
N PHE A 44 -2.43 -13.76 0.28
CA PHE A 44 -2.89 -14.80 1.22
C PHE A 44 -2.34 -16.19 0.89
N PRO A 45 -2.46 -16.74 -0.35
CA PRO A 45 -1.90 -18.04 -0.68
C PRO A 45 -0.37 -18.04 -0.63
N VAL A 46 0.26 -16.94 -1.03
CA VAL A 46 1.72 -16.82 -1.03
C VAL A 46 2.26 -16.87 0.39
N LEU A 47 1.67 -16.12 1.33
CA LEU A 47 2.06 -16.19 2.75
C LEU A 47 1.81 -17.58 3.36
N ALA A 48 0.75 -18.28 2.92
CA ALA A 48 0.44 -19.63 3.39
C ALA A 48 1.44 -20.69 2.89
N ILE A 49 1.90 -20.60 1.64
CA ILE A 49 2.79 -21.58 1.02
C ILE A 49 4.27 -21.24 1.27
N SER A 50 4.65 -19.97 1.16
CA SER A 50 6.03 -19.49 1.31
C SER A 50 6.08 -18.07 1.86
N PRO A 51 6.12 -17.89 3.19
CA PRO A 51 6.08 -16.57 3.81
C PRO A 51 7.29 -15.71 3.46
N LYS A 52 8.45 -16.32 3.18
CA LYS A 52 9.64 -15.58 2.69
C LYS A 52 9.38 -14.91 1.35
N VAL A 53 8.72 -15.60 0.42
CA VAL A 53 8.42 -15.05 -0.91
C VAL A 53 7.37 -13.95 -0.79
N GLY A 54 6.36 -14.14 0.07
CA GLY A 54 5.37 -13.11 0.35
C GLY A 54 6.01 -11.82 0.88
N LEU A 55 6.91 -11.93 1.86
CA LEU A 55 7.61 -10.76 2.40
C LEU A 55 8.46 -10.03 1.36
N ILE A 56 9.14 -10.78 0.48
CA ILE A 56 9.97 -10.21 -0.60
C ILE A 56 9.09 -9.51 -1.63
N ALA A 57 7.94 -10.09 -1.99
CA ALA A 57 6.99 -9.49 -2.93
C ALA A 57 6.50 -8.13 -2.40
N THR A 58 6.10 -8.07 -1.12
CA THR A 58 5.65 -6.84 -0.48
C THR A 58 6.78 -5.81 -0.33
N LEU A 59 8.01 -6.23 -0.05
CA LEU A 59 9.15 -5.31 -0.06
C LEU A 59 9.43 -4.77 -1.47
N TYR A 60 9.23 -5.58 -2.49
CA TYR A 60 9.46 -5.21 -3.88
C TYR A 60 8.46 -4.13 -4.33
N SER A 61 7.19 -4.22 -3.94
CA SER A 61 6.18 -3.18 -4.19
C SER A 61 6.33 -1.96 -3.27
N ALA A 62 6.93 -2.12 -2.08
CA ALA A 62 7.17 -1.01 -1.16
C ALA A 62 8.13 0.07 -1.70
N VAL A 63 9.19 -0.32 -2.42
CA VAL A 63 10.18 0.62 -2.96
C VAL A 63 9.56 1.63 -3.93
N PRO A 64 8.88 1.21 -5.02
CA PRO A 64 8.20 2.16 -5.91
C PRO A 64 7.06 2.90 -5.20
N ALA A 65 6.36 2.28 -4.25
CA ALA A 65 5.31 2.94 -3.49
C ALA A 65 5.83 4.15 -2.71
N ILE A 66 6.96 4.00 -2.01
CA ILE A 66 7.59 5.09 -1.26
C ILE A 66 8.07 6.19 -2.21
N ILE A 67 8.75 5.82 -3.30
CA ILE A 67 9.30 6.79 -4.26
C ILE A 67 8.18 7.64 -4.87
N VAL A 68 7.12 7.00 -5.38
CA VAL A 68 6.02 7.70 -6.03
C VAL A 68 5.18 8.49 -5.03
N SER A 69 4.90 7.92 -3.84
CA SER A 69 4.12 8.60 -2.79
C SER A 69 4.82 9.84 -2.28
N TYR A 70 6.10 9.76 -1.89
CA TYR A 70 6.87 10.92 -1.44
C TYR A 70 7.14 11.91 -2.57
N GLY A 71 7.38 11.42 -3.79
CA GLY A 71 7.51 12.28 -4.96
C GLY A 71 6.25 13.11 -5.20
N TYR A 72 5.07 12.49 -5.09
CA TYR A 72 3.80 13.20 -5.21
C TYR A 72 3.60 14.20 -4.06
N LEU A 73 3.87 13.77 -2.83
CA LEU A 73 3.77 14.60 -1.64
C LEU A 73 4.63 15.86 -1.73
N LEU A 74 5.85 15.78 -2.26
CA LEU A 74 6.76 16.93 -2.32
C LEU A 74 6.48 17.90 -3.48
N ILE A 75 5.84 17.42 -4.56
CA ILE A 75 5.63 18.21 -5.77
C ILE A 75 4.25 18.88 -5.79
N PHE A 76 3.23 18.20 -5.27
CA PHE A 76 1.83 18.59 -5.45
C PHE A 76 1.09 18.92 -4.16
N GLU A 77 1.60 18.51 -3.00
CA GLU A 77 1.00 18.73 -1.68
C GLU A 77 1.95 19.50 -0.75
#